data_AF-A0A6L6XZZ6-F1
#
_entry.id   AF-A0A6L6XZZ6-F1
#
_cell.length_a   1.000
_cell.length_b   1.000
_cell.length_c   1.000
_cell.angle_alpha   90.00
_cell.angle_beta   90.00
_cell.angle_gamma   90.00
#
_symmetry.space_group_name_H-M   'P 1'
#
loop_
_entity.id
_entity.type
_entity.pdbx_description
1 polymer ?
#
loop_
_entity_poly.entity_id
_entity_poly.type
_entity_poly.pdbx_seq_one_letter_code
_entity_poly.pdbx_strand_id
1 'polypeptide(L)'
;MPDPSQSRAADHERLALGLDNVVAARDRLDAGRRAGVRRWEEQTLRADLLAALESYAAAITATGAPLSYRMRAEIDLYRQLGGA
;
A
#
# COMPACT_ATOMS: atom_id res chain seq x y z
N MET A 1 -6.21 -5.94 -30.64
CA MET A 1 -6.68 -6.46 -29.34
C MET A 1 -5.48 -7.08 -28.64
N PRO A 2 -5.05 -6.60 -27.46
CA PRO A 2 -4.00 -7.26 -26.71
C PRO A 2 -4.42 -8.68 -26.31
N ASP A 3 -3.44 -9.58 -26.26
CA ASP A 3 -3.63 -10.98 -25.84
C ASP A 3 -4.05 -11.02 -24.35
N PRO A 4 -5.14 -11.73 -23.98
CA PRO A 4 -5.58 -11.84 -22.58
C PRO A 4 -4.49 -12.39 -21.64
N SER A 5 -3.54 -13.17 -22.17
CA SER A 5 -2.39 -13.69 -21.41
C SER A 5 -1.40 -12.58 -21.06
N GLN A 6 -1.19 -11.61 -21.96
CA GLN A 6 -0.33 -10.46 -21.74
C GLN A 6 -0.94 -9.50 -20.71
N SER A 7 -2.26 -9.28 -20.75
CA SER A 7 -2.96 -8.48 -19.74
C SER A 7 -2.84 -9.06 -18.34
N ARG A 8 -3.03 -10.38 -18.19
CA ARG A 8 -2.88 -11.06 -16.88
C ARG A 8 -1.46 -11.00 -16.34
N ALA A 9 -0.45 -11.14 -17.20
CA ALA A 9 0.94 -11.02 -16.80
C ALA A 9 1.26 -9.59 -16.31
N ALA A 10 0.80 -8.57 -17.04
CA ALA A 10 0.98 -7.17 -16.64
C ALA A 10 0.25 -6.83 -15.33
N ASP A 11 -0.95 -7.38 -15.12
CA ASP A 11 -1.69 -7.22 -13.86
C ASP A 11 -0.98 -7.91 -12.69
N HIS A 12 -0.41 -9.09 -12.92
CA HIS A 12 0.38 -9.81 -11.91
C HIS A 12 1.63 -9.02 -11.52
N GLU A 13 2.36 -8.48 -12.50
CA GLU A 13 3.54 -7.63 -12.27
C GLU A 13 3.18 -6.36 -11.49
N ARG A 14 2.08 -5.70 -11.85
CA ARG A 14 1.57 -4.53 -11.14
C ARG A 14 1.22 -4.86 -9.68
N LEU A 15 0.60 -6.01 -9.43
CA LEU A 15 0.28 -6.48 -8.08
C LEU A 15 1.54 -6.80 -7.27
N ALA A 16 2.53 -7.46 -7.89
CA ALA A 16 3.79 -7.78 -7.23
C ALA A 16 4.54 -6.50 -6.82
N LEU A 17 4.67 -5.54 -7.73
CA LEU A 17 5.29 -4.25 -7.45
C LEU A 17 4.54 -3.45 -6.37
N GLY A 18 3.19 -3.50 -6.40
CA GLY A 18 2.36 -2.90 -5.36
C GLY A 18 2.62 -3.51 -3.97
N LEU A 19 2.75 -4.84 -3.91
CA LEU A 19 3.04 -5.54 -2.66
C LEU A 19 4.44 -5.21 -2.13
N ASP A 20 5.44 -5.17 -3.00
CA ASP A 20 6.82 -4.81 -2.65
C ASP A 20 6.90 -3.39 -2.07
N ASN A 21 6.15 -2.44 -2.67
CA ASN A 21 6.06 -1.07 -2.16
C ASN A 21 5.42 -1.01 -0.76
N VAL A 22 4.37 -1.78 -0.52
CA VAL A 22 3.72 -1.88 0.81
C VAL A 22 4.70 -2.43 1.84
N VAL A 23 5.44 -3.49 1.50
CA VAL A 23 6.46 -4.08 2.39
C VAL A 23 7.55 -3.05 2.69
N ALA A 24 8.12 -2.41 1.67
CA ALA A 24 9.16 -1.41 1.85
C ALA A 24 8.69 -0.22 2.70
N ALA A 25 7.44 0.24 2.54
CA ALA A 25 6.88 1.33 3.34
C ALA A 25 6.69 0.92 4.82
N ARG A 26 6.25 -0.32 5.08
CA ARG A 26 6.17 -0.86 6.46
C ARG A 26 7.53 -0.92 7.12
N ASP A 27 8.53 -1.44 6.40
CA ASP A 27 9.89 -1.54 6.92
C ASP A 27 10.48 -0.17 7.26
N ARG A 28 10.25 0.84 6.42
CA ARG A 28 10.68 2.22 6.70
C ARG A 28 9.97 2.82 7.92
N LEU A 29 8.65 2.62 8.05
CA LEU A 29 7.90 3.10 9.20
C LEU A 29 8.38 2.44 10.50
N ASP A 30 8.60 1.13 10.48
CA ASP A 30 9.08 0.38 11.64
C ASP A 30 10.53 0.75 11.99
N ALA A 31 11.40 0.95 11.00
CA ALA A 31 12.74 1.46 11.22
C ALA A 31 12.72 2.87 11.84
N GLY A 32 11.87 3.76 11.34
CA GLY A 32 11.69 5.11 11.89
C GLY A 32 11.23 5.07 13.35
N ARG A 33 10.23 4.24 13.67
CA ARG A 33 9.76 4.04 15.05
C ARG A 33 10.87 3.55 15.97
N ARG A 34 11.67 2.57 15.54
CA ARG A 34 12.81 2.05 16.32
C ARG A 34 13.91 3.09 16.51
N ALA A 35 14.13 3.95 15.51
CA ALA A 35 15.10 5.02 15.57
C ALA A 35 14.62 6.24 16.39
N GLY A 36 13.34 6.29 16.78
CA GLY A 36 12.77 7.42 17.51
C GLY A 36 12.71 8.71 16.68
N VAL A 37 12.39 8.57 15.38
CA VAL A 37 12.23 9.71 14.47
C VAL A 37 11.22 10.73 15.00
N ARG A 38 11.34 11.98 14.55
CA ARG A 38 10.44 13.04 15.01
C ARG A 38 9.00 12.70 14.60
N ARG A 39 8.02 13.19 15.38
CA ARG A 39 6.60 12.96 15.10
C ARG A 39 6.18 13.37 13.68
N TRP A 40 6.76 14.43 13.12
CA TRP A 40 6.47 14.87 11.75
C TRP A 40 7.06 13.90 10.70
N GLU A 41 8.26 13.36 10.93
CA GLU A 41 8.87 12.33 10.07
C GLU A 41 8.06 11.04 10.13
N GLU A 42 7.60 10.62 11.32
CA GLU A 42 6.74 9.44 11.44
C GLU A 42 5.41 9.65 10.70
N GLN A 43 4.83 10.86 10.73
CA GLN A 43 3.63 11.17 9.95
C GLN A 43 3.86 11.05 8.45
N THR A 44 5.00 11.54 7.94
CA THR A 44 5.37 11.34 6.52
C THR A 44 5.47 9.86 6.18
N LEU A 45 6.13 9.05 7.01
CA LEU A 45 6.25 7.60 6.79
C LEU A 45 4.89 6.88 6.83
N ARG A 46 3.96 7.32 7.68
CA ARG A 46 2.58 6.82 7.70
C ARG A 46 1.81 7.19 6.44
N ALA A 47 1.97 8.42 5.94
CA ALA A 47 1.35 8.85 4.69
C ALA A 47 1.89 8.06 3.49
N ASP A 48 3.19 7.79 3.44
CA ASP A 48 3.82 6.96 2.41
C ASP A 48 3.25 5.52 2.42
N LEU A 49 3.10 4.93 3.62
CA LEU A 49 2.49 3.61 3.77
C LEU A 49 1.01 3.62 3.33
N LEU A 50 0.25 4.64 3.69
CA LEU A 50 -1.14 4.78 3.24
C LEU A 50 -1.22 4.84 1.71
N ALA A 51 -0.39 5.66 1.06
CA ALA A 51 -0.37 5.78 -0.40
C ALA A 51 -0.02 4.45 -1.09
N ALA A 52 0.92 3.67 -0.52
CA ALA A 52 1.26 2.34 -1.02
C ALA A 52 0.09 1.36 -0.87
N LEU A 53 -0.59 1.35 0.28
CA LEU A 53 -1.75 0.50 0.54
C LEU A 53 -2.91 0.84 -0.40
N GLU A 54 -3.20 2.12 -0.62
CA GLU A 54 -4.25 2.57 -1.54
C GLU A 54 -3.93 2.20 -2.99
N SER A 55 -2.67 2.34 -3.41
CA SER A 55 -2.23 1.95 -4.75
C SER A 55 -2.35 0.44 -4.98
N TYR A 56 -1.94 -0.37 -4.00
CA TYR A 56 -2.07 -1.82 -4.08
C TYR A 56 -3.54 -2.25 -4.05
N ALA A 57 -4.36 -1.61 -3.22
CA ALA A 57 -5.79 -1.84 -3.18
C ALA A 57 -6.45 -1.53 -4.53
N ALA A 58 -6.12 -0.39 -5.15
CA ALA A 58 -6.61 -0.02 -6.47
C ALA A 58 -6.23 -1.08 -7.53
N ALA A 59 -4.99 -1.59 -7.49
CA ALA A 59 -4.54 -2.66 -8.38
C ALA A 59 -5.35 -3.96 -8.20
N ILE A 60 -5.65 -4.38 -6.96
CA ILE A 60 -6.51 -5.55 -6.70
C ILE A 60 -7.92 -5.33 -7.25
N THR A 61 -8.50 -4.15 -7.02
CA THR A 61 -9.85 -3.86 -7.50
C THR A 61 -9.92 -3.80 -9.03
N ALA A 62 -8.85 -3.37 -9.70
CA ALA A 62 -8.77 -3.34 -11.15
C ALA A 62 -8.80 -4.74 -11.77
N THR A 63 -8.35 -5.78 -11.05
CA THR A 63 -8.49 -7.18 -11.48
C THR A 63 -9.87 -7.77 -11.18
N GLY A 64 -10.82 -6.97 -10.66
CA GLY A 64 -12.16 -7.41 -10.27
C GLY A 64 -12.20 -8.19 -8.95
N ALA A 65 -11.09 -8.25 -8.21
CA ALA A 65 -11.03 -8.94 -6.93
C ALA A 65 -11.45 -7.99 -5.78
N PRO A 66 -12.18 -8.50 -4.77
CA PRO A 66 -12.52 -7.70 -3.60
C PRO A 66 -11.31 -7.51 -2.67
N LEU A 67 -11.24 -6.36 -2.00
CA LEU A 67 -10.25 -6.12 -0.95
C LEU A 67 -10.53 -7.00 0.27
N SER A 68 -9.47 -7.56 0.88
CA SER A 68 -9.61 -8.24 2.16
C SER A 68 -10.07 -7.26 3.25
N TYR A 69 -10.78 -7.78 4.26
CA TYR A 69 -11.22 -6.96 5.40
C TYR A 69 -10.02 -6.31 6.12
N ARG A 70 -8.95 -7.09 6.33
CA ARG A 70 -7.72 -6.62 6.96
C ARG A 70 -7.11 -5.42 6.24
N MET A 71 -7.05 -5.46 4.90
CA MET A 71 -6.52 -4.36 4.09
C MET A 71 -7.36 -3.08 4.25
N ARG A 72 -8.69 -3.22 4.19
CA ARG A 72 -9.61 -2.09 4.36
C ARG A 72 -9.44 -1.46 5.74
N ALA A 73 -9.44 -2.28 6.79
CA ALA A 73 -9.26 -1.81 8.16
C ALA A 73 -7.91 -1.08 8.36
N GLU A 74 -6.83 -1.55 7.73
CA GLU A 74 -5.52 -0.91 7.81
C GLU A 74 -5.49 0.45 7.10
N ILE A 75 -6.09 0.55 5.90
CA ILE A 75 -6.25 1.81 5.18
C ILE A 75 -7.06 2.81 6.00
N ASP A 76 -8.19 2.38 6.55
CA ASP A 76 -9.06 3.23 7.36
C ASP A 76 -8.35 3.74 8.62
N LEU A 77 -7.56 2.88 9.27
CA LEU A 77 -6.72 3.26 10.41
C LEU A 77 -5.74 4.37 10.04
N TYR A 78 -4.97 4.21 8.97
CA TYR A 78 -3.97 5.21 8.59
C TYR A 78 -4.60 6.51 8.07
N ARG A 79 -5.78 6.46 7.44
CA ARG A 79 -6.56 7.66 7.08
C ARG A 79 -6.98 8.45 8.31
N GLN A 80 -7.49 7.78 9.35
CA GLN A 80 -7.88 8.44 10.59
C GLN A 80 -6.68 9.03 11.35
N LEU A 81 -5.51 8.39 11.25
CA LEU A 81 -4.29 8.87 11.90
C LEU A 81 -3.58 10.00 11.14
N GLY A 82 -3.82 10.16 9.84
CA GLY A 82 -3.27 11.24 9.00
C GLY A 82 -4.21 12.44 8.84
N GLY A 83 -5.47 12.33 9.25
CA GLY A 83 -6.46 13.41 9.28
C GLY A 83 -6.54 14.06 10.66
N ALA A 84 -5.54 14.85 11.05
CA ALA A 84 -5.58 15.72 12.22
C ALA A 84 -4.76 16.99 11.99
#